data_AF-A0A356F6X6-F1
#
_entry.id   AF-A0A356F6X6-F1
#
_cell.length_a   1.000
_cell.length_b   1.000
_cell.length_c   1.000
_cell.angle_alpha   90.00
_cell.angle_beta   90.00
_cell.angle_gamma   90.00
#
_symmetry.space_group_name_H-M   'P 1'
#
loop_
_entity.id
_entity.type
_entity.pdbx_description
1 polymer ?
#
loop_
_entity_poly.entity_id
_entity_poly.type
_entity_poly.pdbx_seq_one_letter_code
_entity_poly.pdbx_strand_id
1 'polypeptide(L)'
;MLGVLAIIAVLSVGGIAGYSKAMEKFKLNKAMDEYSMLIYGLLENLDYIQKLNSENTNLIESAGLIDFALGLNLVPDSYKKINFRRMYDPYGNIIQLFSRNNRLVIDMYLGGALDEDGNCAHNTNFSGKLCQSLMTDLVQPLHSAVHHIFFTYKSGAAYYGDSTCKDNPNARCLSSITLSDINDICNYCIDEETICAIVLEF
;
A
#
# COMPACT_ATOMS: atom_id res chain seq x y z
N MET A 1 -14.31 -20.13 47.49
CA MET A 1 -14.77 -19.98 46.08
C MET A 1 -14.19 -18.77 45.34
N LEU A 2 -13.42 -17.87 45.98
CA LEU A 2 -12.84 -16.69 45.32
C LEU A 2 -11.72 -17.00 44.30
N GLY A 3 -10.95 -18.08 44.50
CA GLY A 3 -9.82 -18.43 43.61
C GLY A 3 -10.24 -18.83 42.19
N VAL A 4 -11.40 -19.48 42.03
CA VAL A 4 -11.91 -19.89 40.71
C VAL A 4 -12.41 -18.69 39.91
N LEU A 5 -13.04 -17.71 40.56
CA LEU A 5 -13.48 -16.47 39.91
C LEU A 5 -12.28 -15.61 39.44
N ALA A 6 -11.20 -15.56 40.23
CA ALA A 6 -9.99 -14.85 39.82
C ALA A 6 -9.32 -15.48 38.58
N ILE A 7 -9.31 -16.81 38.47
CA ILE A 7 -8.75 -17.52 37.31
C ILE A 7 -9.60 -17.30 36.05
N ILE A 8 -10.93 -17.32 36.18
CA ILE A 8 -11.85 -17.04 35.06
C ILE A 8 -11.69 -15.59 34.57
N ALA A 9 -11.49 -14.64 35.48
CA ALA A 9 -11.26 -13.24 35.11
C ALA A 9 -9.94 -13.06 34.33
N VAL A 10 -8.85 -13.68 34.79
CA VAL A 10 -7.54 -13.58 34.12
C VAL A 10 -7.55 -14.28 32.75
N LEU A 11 -8.17 -15.45 32.63
CA LEU A 11 -8.29 -16.16 31.35
C LEU A 11 -9.22 -15.45 30.36
N SER A 12 -10.28 -14.80 30.83
CA SER A 12 -11.18 -14.01 29.97
C SER A 12 -10.49 -12.78 29.40
N VAL A 13 -9.76 -12.02 30.24
CA VAL A 13 -9.05 -10.83 29.79
C VAL A 13 -7.84 -11.19 28.90
N GLY A 14 -7.11 -12.25 29.23
CA GLY A 14 -6.02 -12.78 28.39
C GLY A 14 -6.51 -13.34 27.05
N GLY A 15 -7.65 -14.03 27.04
CA GLY A 15 -8.28 -14.58 25.84
C GLY A 15 -8.81 -13.51 24.89
N ILE A 16 -9.44 -12.46 25.41
CA ILE A 16 -9.95 -11.33 24.61
C ILE A 16 -8.79 -10.51 24.01
N ALA A 17 -7.74 -10.22 24.78
CA ALA A 17 -6.57 -9.51 24.27
C ALA A 17 -5.78 -10.36 23.26
N GLY A 18 -5.68 -11.68 23.49
CA GLY A 18 -5.05 -12.62 22.56
C GLY A 18 -5.81 -12.75 21.24
N TYR A 19 -7.15 -12.85 21.30
CA TYR A 19 -8.01 -12.92 20.13
C TYR A 19 -7.91 -11.66 19.26
N SER A 20 -7.90 -10.48 19.89
CA SER A 20 -7.74 -9.20 19.17
C SER A 20 -6.42 -9.13 18.38
N LYS A 21 -5.31 -9.53 19.00
CA LYS A 21 -3.99 -9.59 18.32
C LYS A 21 -3.93 -10.63 17.21
N ALA A 22 -4.52 -11.81 17.44
CA ALA A 22 -4.58 -12.86 16.42
C ALA A 22 -5.42 -12.43 15.21
N MET A 23 -6.55 -11.75 15.45
CA MET A 23 -7.40 -11.23 14.39
C MET A 23 -6.73 -10.09 13.61
N GLU A 24 -6.00 -9.20 14.30
CA GLU A 24 -5.18 -8.17 13.65
C GLU A 24 -4.14 -8.79 12.72
N LYS A 25 -3.38 -9.77 13.21
CA LYS A 25 -2.39 -10.50 12.39
C LYS A 25 -3.04 -11.21 11.20
N PHE A 26 -4.20 -11.83 11.40
CA PHE A 26 -4.96 -12.46 10.32
C PHE A 26 -5.35 -11.45 9.23
N LYS A 27 -5.87 -10.27 9.61
CA LYS A 27 -6.22 -9.20 8.65
C LYS A 27 -4.98 -8.70 7.90
N LEU A 28 -3.87 -8.47 8.60
CA LEU A 28 -2.62 -8.02 7.98
C LEU A 28 -2.11 -9.04 6.96
N ASN A 29 -2.03 -10.32 7.33
CA ASN A 29 -1.59 -11.38 6.43
C ASN A 29 -2.50 -11.47 5.20
N LYS A 30 -3.82 -11.42 5.40
CA LYS A 30 -4.77 -11.46 4.29
C LYS A 30 -4.60 -10.27 3.34
N ALA A 31 -4.40 -9.07 3.88
CA ALA A 31 -4.12 -7.88 3.07
C ALA A 31 -2.82 -8.03 2.26
N MET A 32 -1.75 -8.58 2.87
CA MET A 32 -0.48 -8.83 2.17
C MET A 32 -0.64 -9.85 1.04
N ASP A 33 -1.39 -10.93 1.26
CA ASP A 33 -1.66 -11.92 0.22
C ASP A 33 -2.45 -11.29 -0.96
N GLU A 34 -3.50 -10.52 -0.65
CA GLU A 34 -4.34 -9.84 -1.65
C GLU A 34 -3.54 -8.79 -2.45
N TYR A 35 -2.71 -7.97 -1.78
CA TYR A 35 -1.86 -6.99 -2.46
C TYR A 35 -0.75 -7.65 -3.28
N SER A 36 -0.16 -8.74 -2.77
CA SER A 36 0.87 -9.48 -3.51
C SER A 36 0.30 -10.03 -4.81
N MET A 37 -0.86 -10.70 -4.76
CA MET A 37 -1.53 -11.22 -5.95
C MET A 37 -1.82 -10.10 -6.97
N LEU A 38 -2.34 -8.97 -6.49
CA LEU A 38 -2.63 -7.82 -7.34
C LEU A 38 -1.37 -7.25 -8.01
N ILE A 39 -0.32 -6.95 -7.22
CA ILE A 39 0.90 -6.34 -7.73
C ILE A 39 1.62 -7.28 -8.69
N TYR A 40 1.84 -8.55 -8.31
CA TYR A 40 2.52 -9.50 -9.18
C TYR A 40 1.75 -9.75 -10.49
N GLY A 41 0.42 -9.87 -10.44
CA GLY A 41 -0.39 -10.02 -11.65
C GLY A 41 -0.35 -8.80 -12.58
N LEU A 42 -0.24 -7.59 -12.03
CA LEU A 42 -0.02 -6.38 -12.84
C LEU A 42 1.40 -6.36 -13.44
N LEU A 43 2.41 -6.80 -12.68
CA LEU A 43 3.79 -6.88 -13.15
C LEU A 43 3.98 -7.91 -14.28
N GLU A 44 3.22 -9.01 -14.28
CA GLU A 44 3.19 -9.96 -15.40
C GLU A 44 2.71 -9.31 -16.71
N ASN A 45 1.97 -8.20 -16.61
CA ASN A 45 1.42 -7.45 -17.75
C ASN A 45 2.12 -6.08 -17.93
N LEU A 46 3.28 -5.88 -17.30
CA LEU A 46 3.95 -4.58 -17.25
C LEU A 46 4.23 -4.02 -18.66
N ASP A 47 4.78 -4.82 -19.56
CA ASP A 47 5.08 -4.42 -20.94
C ASP A 47 3.87 -3.88 -21.70
N TYR A 48 2.68 -4.42 -21.44
CA TYR A 48 1.43 -3.94 -22.03
C TYR A 48 1.00 -2.62 -21.39
N ILE A 49 1.03 -2.56 -20.06
CA ILE A 49 0.62 -1.39 -19.28
C ILE A 49 1.50 -0.17 -19.61
N GLN A 50 2.80 -0.35 -19.76
CA GLN A 50 3.75 0.70 -20.10
C GLN A 50 3.55 1.25 -21.52
N LYS A 51 2.84 0.53 -22.40
CA LYS A 51 2.50 0.97 -23.77
C LYS A 51 1.14 1.66 -23.88
N LEU A 52 0.34 1.69 -22.82
CA LEU A 52 -0.99 2.31 -22.83
C LEU A 52 -0.95 3.83 -22.99
N ASN A 53 0.15 4.46 -22.59
CA ASN A 53 0.34 5.91 -22.65
C ASN A 53 1.74 6.26 -23.16
N SER A 54 1.96 7.54 -23.46
CA SER A 54 3.24 8.07 -23.91
C SER A 54 4.00 8.77 -22.78
N GLU A 55 5.25 9.15 -23.06
CA GLU A 55 6.02 9.98 -22.15
C GLU A 55 5.34 11.35 -22.03
N ASN A 56 5.38 11.95 -20.84
CA ASN A 56 4.76 13.23 -20.49
C ASN A 56 3.22 13.25 -20.43
N THR A 57 2.57 12.08 -20.41
CA THR A 57 1.13 11.95 -20.12
C THR A 57 0.84 12.49 -18.71
N ASN A 58 -0.05 13.48 -18.63
CA ASN A 58 -0.50 14.06 -17.37
C ASN A 58 -1.54 13.16 -16.66
N LEU A 59 -2.00 13.55 -15.47
CA LEU A 59 -2.97 12.76 -14.68
C LEU A 59 -4.36 12.63 -15.32
N ILE A 60 -4.72 13.53 -16.25
CA ILE A 60 -6.02 13.51 -16.95
C ILE A 60 -5.97 12.48 -18.08
N GLU A 61 -4.83 12.38 -18.75
CA GLU A 61 -4.57 11.47 -19.86
C GLU A 61 -4.18 10.05 -19.40
N SER A 62 -3.95 9.82 -18.11
CA SER A 62 -3.56 8.48 -17.63
C SER A 62 -4.68 7.45 -17.70
N ALA A 63 -4.34 6.28 -18.25
CA ALA A 63 -5.25 5.15 -18.38
C ALA A 63 -5.45 4.45 -17.02
N GLY A 64 -6.66 4.48 -16.47
CA GLY A 64 -6.97 3.71 -15.25
C GLY A 64 -7.06 2.22 -15.53
N LEU A 65 -6.62 1.41 -14.56
CA LEU A 65 -6.40 -0.04 -14.74
C LEU A 65 -7.36 -0.89 -13.91
N ILE A 66 -8.37 -0.30 -13.24
CA ILE A 66 -9.27 -1.09 -12.38
C ILE A 66 -10.07 -2.12 -13.19
N ASP A 67 -10.62 -1.73 -14.34
CA ASP A 67 -11.37 -2.65 -15.20
C ASP A 67 -10.47 -3.73 -15.83
N PHE A 68 -9.21 -3.37 -16.12
CA PHE A 68 -8.21 -4.32 -16.59
C PHE A 68 -7.88 -5.36 -15.50
N ALA A 69 -7.61 -4.91 -14.27
CA ALA A 69 -7.32 -5.79 -13.14
C ALA A 69 -8.51 -6.70 -12.77
N LEU A 70 -9.74 -6.18 -12.84
CA LEU A 70 -10.97 -6.98 -12.68
C LEU A 70 -11.12 -8.03 -13.79
N GLY A 71 -10.88 -7.65 -15.05
CA GLY A 71 -10.98 -8.57 -16.19
C GLY A 71 -9.96 -9.72 -16.14
N LEU A 72 -8.83 -9.50 -15.48
CA LEU A 72 -7.81 -10.53 -15.22
C LEU A 72 -8.05 -11.32 -13.92
N ASN A 73 -9.12 -11.04 -13.18
CA ASN A 73 -9.41 -11.62 -11.86
C ASN A 73 -8.27 -11.41 -10.83
N LEU A 74 -7.58 -10.27 -10.91
CA LEU A 74 -6.51 -9.91 -9.95
C LEU A 74 -7.04 -9.22 -8.69
N VAL A 75 -8.28 -8.71 -8.75
CA VAL A 75 -8.92 -7.97 -7.67
C VAL A 75 -9.89 -8.89 -6.94
N PRO A 76 -9.75 -9.11 -5.62
CA PRO A 76 -10.70 -9.91 -4.86
C PRO A 76 -12.12 -9.32 -4.85
N ASP A 77 -13.15 -10.17 -4.80
CA ASP A 77 -14.57 -9.75 -4.76
C ASP A 77 -14.92 -8.86 -3.56
N SER A 78 -14.09 -8.86 -2.52
CA SER A 78 -14.26 -8.01 -1.33
C SER A 78 -13.97 -6.53 -1.61
N TYR A 79 -13.28 -6.22 -2.71
CA TYR A 79 -12.91 -4.86 -3.09
C TYR A 79 -14.08 -4.18 -3.81
N LYS A 80 -14.22 -2.87 -3.61
CA LYS A 80 -15.30 -2.08 -4.21
C LYS A 80 -14.72 -1.05 -5.17
N LYS A 81 -15.01 -1.20 -6.45
CA LYS A 81 -14.67 -0.20 -7.48
C LYS A 81 -15.32 1.15 -7.13
N ILE A 82 -14.53 2.21 -7.16
CA ILE A 82 -15.02 3.60 -7.03
C ILE A 82 -15.17 4.20 -8.43
N ASN A 83 -14.12 4.08 -9.25
CA ASN A 83 -14.11 4.56 -10.64
C ASN A 83 -13.09 3.77 -11.47
N PHE A 84 -12.76 4.23 -12.67
CA PHE A 84 -11.82 3.56 -13.58
C PHE A 84 -10.38 3.46 -13.05
N ARG A 85 -10.02 4.26 -12.03
CA ARG A 85 -8.68 4.33 -11.43
C ARG A 85 -8.63 3.87 -9.98
N ARG A 86 -9.71 3.99 -9.22
CA ARG A 86 -9.71 3.78 -7.76
C ARG A 86 -10.66 2.67 -7.31
N MET A 87 -10.26 1.98 -6.26
CA MET A 87 -11.10 1.01 -5.53
C MET A 87 -10.83 1.06 -4.03
N TYR A 88 -11.83 0.68 -3.23
CA TYR A 88 -11.68 0.38 -1.81
C TYR A 88 -11.32 -1.09 -1.61
N ASP A 89 -10.41 -1.34 -0.69
CA ASP A 89 -10.23 -2.67 -0.12
C ASP A 89 -11.18 -2.86 1.09
N PRO A 90 -11.34 -4.10 1.62
CA PRO A 90 -12.21 -4.33 2.77
C PRO A 90 -11.66 -3.79 4.10
N TYR A 91 -10.45 -3.23 4.11
CA TYR A 91 -9.76 -2.68 5.29
C TYR A 91 -9.86 -1.15 5.38
N GLY A 92 -10.51 -0.51 4.40
CA GLY A 92 -10.71 0.94 4.37
C GLY A 92 -9.59 1.72 3.67
N ASN A 93 -8.69 1.05 2.96
CA ASN A 93 -7.66 1.70 2.16
C ASN A 93 -8.18 1.96 0.74
N ILE A 94 -7.62 2.98 0.09
CA ILE A 94 -7.90 3.27 -1.33
C ILE A 94 -6.69 2.89 -2.15
N ILE A 95 -6.91 2.03 -3.14
CA ILE A 95 -5.90 1.63 -4.11
C ILE A 95 -6.21 2.33 -5.43
N GLN A 96 -5.22 3.01 -6.00
CA GLN A 96 -5.29 3.57 -7.34
C GLN A 96 -4.36 2.81 -8.28
N LEU A 97 -4.88 2.40 -9.43
CA LEU A 97 -4.13 1.70 -10.46
C LEU A 97 -4.26 2.46 -11.78
N PHE A 98 -3.15 2.92 -12.33
CA PHE A 98 -3.15 3.61 -13.62
C PHE A 98 -1.80 3.52 -14.32
N SER A 99 -1.80 3.73 -15.64
CA SER A 99 -0.60 3.90 -16.44
C SER A 99 -0.34 5.40 -16.66
N ARG A 100 0.88 5.87 -16.42
CA ARG A 100 1.30 7.27 -16.65
C ARG A 100 2.79 7.31 -16.98
N ASN A 101 3.20 8.12 -17.95
CA ASN A 101 4.62 8.25 -18.35
C ASN A 101 5.29 6.91 -18.64
N ASN A 102 4.62 6.03 -19.39
CA ASN A 102 5.09 4.67 -19.67
C ASN A 102 5.40 3.82 -18.43
N ARG A 103 4.75 4.10 -17.30
CA ARG A 103 4.90 3.34 -16.06
C ARG A 103 3.57 2.83 -15.55
N LEU A 104 3.62 1.70 -14.88
CA LEU A 104 2.55 1.27 -14.00
C LEU A 104 2.66 2.08 -12.70
N VAL A 105 1.58 2.75 -12.30
CA VAL A 105 1.50 3.50 -11.05
C VAL A 105 0.48 2.84 -10.13
N ILE A 106 0.91 2.57 -8.91
CA ILE A 106 0.10 2.02 -7.83
C ILE A 106 0.16 2.99 -6.66
N ASP A 107 -0.93 3.69 -6.37
CA ASP A 107 -1.04 4.54 -5.18
C ASP A 107 -1.84 3.79 -4.11
N MET A 108 -1.27 3.65 -2.91
CA MET A 108 -1.90 2.98 -1.78
C MET A 108 -2.13 3.99 -0.65
N TYR A 109 -3.35 4.50 -0.54
CA TYR A 109 -3.78 5.42 0.52
C TYR A 109 -4.25 4.62 1.73
N LEU A 110 -3.35 4.39 2.69
CA LEU A 110 -3.63 3.54 3.84
C LEU A 110 -4.47 4.28 4.88
N GLY A 111 -5.62 3.74 5.30
CA GLY A 111 -6.57 4.43 6.18
C GLY A 111 -7.52 5.39 5.45
N GLY A 112 -7.61 5.28 4.13
CA GLY A 112 -8.48 6.07 3.28
C GLY A 112 -7.93 7.46 3.00
N ALA A 113 -8.52 8.16 2.04
CA ALA A 113 -8.18 9.55 1.71
C ALA A 113 -9.37 10.31 1.16
N LEU A 114 -10.59 9.83 1.42
CA LEU A 114 -11.83 10.44 0.96
C LEU A 114 -12.77 10.62 2.15
N ASP A 115 -13.47 11.76 2.21
CA ASP A 115 -14.58 11.98 3.14
C ASP A 115 -15.88 11.31 2.65
N GLU A 116 -16.97 11.48 3.41
CA GLU A 116 -18.29 10.91 3.08
C GLU A 116 -18.84 11.43 1.74
N ASP A 117 -18.43 12.62 1.32
CA ASP A 117 -18.81 13.27 0.06
C ASP A 117 -17.89 12.88 -1.10
N GLY A 118 -16.83 12.10 -0.85
CA GLY A 118 -15.87 11.65 -1.84
C GLY A 118 -14.80 12.68 -2.20
N ASN A 119 -14.63 13.74 -1.40
CA ASN A 119 -13.53 14.70 -1.54
C ASN A 119 -12.26 14.21 -0.86
N CYS A 120 -11.10 14.62 -1.36
CA CYS A 120 -9.82 14.28 -0.74
C CYS A 120 -9.74 14.79 0.71
N ALA A 121 -9.50 13.89 1.64
CA ALA A 121 -9.38 14.15 3.07
C ALA A 121 -8.16 13.42 3.66
N HIS A 122 -7.73 13.83 4.86
CA HIS A 122 -6.66 13.17 5.60
C HIS A 122 -7.01 11.70 5.88
N ASN A 123 -5.99 10.86 6.06
CA ASN A 123 -6.18 9.46 6.37
C ASN A 123 -6.71 9.33 7.81
N THR A 124 -7.94 8.88 8.00
CA THR A 124 -8.58 8.82 9.32
C THR A 124 -8.19 7.58 10.12
N ASN A 125 -7.73 6.53 9.45
CA ASN A 125 -7.44 5.23 10.06
C ASN A 125 -6.11 4.62 9.58
N PHE A 126 -5.06 5.43 9.45
CA PHE A 126 -3.76 4.95 8.99
C PHE A 126 -3.22 3.84 9.91
N SER A 127 -2.82 2.70 9.34
CA SER A 127 -2.24 1.58 10.08
C SER A 127 -0.73 1.51 9.89
N GLY A 128 0.03 1.91 10.92
CA GLY A 128 1.49 1.83 10.91
C GLY A 128 2.01 0.41 10.68
N LYS A 129 1.35 -0.60 11.25
CA LYS A 129 1.73 -2.02 11.03
C LYS A 129 1.48 -2.47 9.60
N LEU A 130 0.38 -2.04 8.97
CA LEU A 130 0.11 -2.34 7.57
C LEU A 130 1.17 -1.71 6.67
N CYS A 131 1.51 -0.44 6.93
CA CYS A 131 2.59 0.26 6.23
C CYS A 131 3.93 -0.47 6.37
N GLN A 132 4.30 -0.87 7.60
CA GLN A 132 5.54 -1.60 7.87
C GLN A 132 5.58 -2.94 7.12
N SER A 133 4.56 -3.80 7.27
CA SER A 133 4.47 -5.09 6.58
C SER A 133 4.47 -4.93 5.06
N LEU A 134 3.70 -3.98 4.52
CA LEU A 134 3.69 -3.70 3.08
C LEU A 134 5.10 -3.34 2.60
N MET A 135 5.79 -2.47 3.33
CA MET A 135 7.14 -2.04 2.98
C MET A 135 8.17 -3.16 3.08
N THR A 136 8.18 -3.94 4.17
CA THR A 136 9.19 -4.98 4.41
C THR A 136 8.93 -6.25 3.60
N ASP A 137 7.67 -6.65 3.48
CA ASP A 137 7.31 -7.99 3.01
C ASP A 137 6.98 -8.00 1.51
N LEU A 138 6.65 -6.84 0.93
CA LEU A 138 6.24 -6.73 -0.47
C LEU A 138 7.02 -5.67 -1.25
N VAL A 139 7.09 -4.42 -0.79
CA VAL A 139 7.68 -3.33 -1.57
C VAL A 139 9.20 -3.40 -1.64
N GLN A 140 9.90 -3.55 -0.51
CA GLN A 140 11.35 -3.67 -0.50
C GLN A 140 11.88 -4.84 -1.35
N PRO A 141 11.29 -6.06 -1.29
CA PRO A 141 11.66 -7.16 -2.18
C PRO A 141 11.54 -6.86 -3.67
N LEU A 142 10.69 -5.90 -4.07
CA LEU A 142 10.51 -5.47 -5.46
C LEU A 142 11.55 -4.44 -5.93
N HIS A 143 12.62 -4.19 -5.17
CA HIS A 143 13.67 -3.21 -5.50
C HIS A 143 14.28 -3.35 -6.90
N SER A 144 14.31 -4.56 -7.47
CA SER A 144 14.84 -4.78 -8.82
C SER A 144 13.83 -4.47 -9.93
N ALA A 145 12.53 -4.49 -9.62
CA ALA A 145 11.44 -4.29 -10.59
C ALA A 145 10.88 -2.87 -10.56
N VAL A 146 10.87 -2.23 -9.39
CA VAL A 146 10.35 -0.87 -9.24
C VAL A 146 11.31 0.14 -9.87
N HIS A 147 10.78 1.20 -10.45
CA HIS A 147 11.57 2.33 -10.89
C HIS A 147 11.86 3.27 -9.70
N HIS A 148 10.82 3.71 -8.99
CA HIS A 148 10.95 4.35 -7.68
C HIS A 148 9.66 4.25 -6.87
N ILE A 149 9.79 4.48 -5.57
CA ILE A 149 8.68 4.70 -4.66
C ILE A 149 8.81 6.06 -4.01
N PHE A 150 7.69 6.64 -3.59
CA PHE A 150 7.70 7.83 -2.74
C PHE A 150 6.45 7.89 -1.87
N PHE A 151 6.50 8.73 -0.86
CA PHE A 151 5.38 8.99 0.04
C PHE A 151 4.86 10.41 -0.20
N THR A 152 3.55 10.56 -0.40
CA THR A 152 2.94 11.81 -0.88
C THR A 152 3.15 13.03 0.01
N TYR A 153 3.41 12.84 1.31
CA TYR A 153 3.53 13.93 2.27
C TYR A 153 4.98 14.46 2.43
N LYS A 154 6.01 13.72 1.98
CA LYS A 154 7.42 14.09 2.17
C LYS A 154 8.11 14.33 0.83
N SER A 155 8.09 15.58 0.38
CA SER A 155 8.88 16.02 -0.77
C SER A 155 10.36 15.63 -0.56
N GLY A 156 10.91 14.82 -1.47
CA GLY A 156 12.31 14.35 -1.41
C GLY A 156 12.57 13.04 -0.65
N ALA A 157 11.54 12.27 -0.25
CA ALA A 157 11.68 10.92 0.30
C ALA A 157 11.37 9.82 -0.74
N ALA A 158 11.90 9.98 -1.96
CA ALA A 158 11.85 8.90 -2.94
C ALA A 158 12.97 7.87 -2.66
N TYR A 159 12.63 6.59 -2.81
CA TYR A 159 13.58 5.49 -2.87
C TYR A 159 13.53 4.88 -4.26
N TYR A 160 14.69 4.54 -4.81
CA TYR A 160 14.82 4.13 -6.20
C TYR A 160 15.13 2.64 -6.31
N GLY A 161 14.71 2.03 -7.41
CA GLY A 161 15.08 0.67 -7.74
C GLY A 161 16.52 0.54 -8.21
N ASP A 162 16.93 -0.71 -8.44
CA ASP A 162 18.32 -1.06 -8.72
C ASP A 162 18.90 -0.40 -9.97
N SER A 163 18.08 -0.18 -11.00
CA SER A 163 18.52 0.45 -12.26
C SER A 163 19.04 1.86 -11.99
N THR A 164 18.21 2.73 -11.40
CA THR A 164 18.59 4.09 -11.04
C THR A 164 19.72 4.13 -10.01
N CYS A 165 19.73 3.20 -9.06
CA CYS A 165 20.78 3.11 -8.04
C CYS A 165 22.16 2.76 -8.58
N LYS A 166 22.23 1.96 -9.65
CA LYS A 166 23.49 1.68 -10.34
C LYS A 166 24.02 2.93 -11.05
N ASP A 167 23.14 3.73 -11.63
CA ASP A 167 23.51 4.92 -12.40
C ASP A 167 23.79 6.15 -11.53
N ASN A 168 23.20 6.22 -10.33
CA ASN A 168 23.35 7.33 -9.40
C ASN A 168 23.75 6.84 -7.99
N PRO A 169 25.04 6.90 -7.63
CA PRO A 169 25.54 6.48 -6.31
C PRO A 169 24.97 7.27 -5.12
N ASN A 170 24.40 8.45 -5.36
CA ASN A 170 23.77 9.28 -4.32
C ASN A 170 22.26 9.03 -4.19
N ALA A 171 21.69 8.15 -5.02
CA ALA A 171 20.28 7.78 -4.90
C ALA A 171 20.03 7.01 -3.60
N ARG A 172 18.87 7.26 -2.99
CA ARG A 172 18.41 6.43 -1.86
C ARG A 172 17.85 5.14 -2.43
N CYS A 173 18.54 4.03 -2.20
CA CYS A 173 18.16 2.76 -2.80
C CYS A 173 17.14 2.02 -1.95
N LEU A 174 16.10 1.49 -2.60
CA LEU A 174 15.09 0.69 -1.94
C LEU A 174 15.68 -0.60 -1.38
N SER A 175 16.65 -1.20 -2.07
CA SER A 175 17.37 -2.40 -1.59
C SER A 175 18.10 -2.17 -0.26
N SER A 176 18.48 -0.92 0.05
CA SER A 176 19.20 -0.57 1.29
C SER A 176 18.33 0.12 2.34
N ILE A 177 17.01 0.24 2.14
CA ILE A 177 16.13 0.85 3.14
C ILE A 177 16.17 0.01 4.44
N THR A 178 16.34 0.66 5.58
CA THR A 178 16.41 -0.05 6.88
C THR A 178 15.03 -0.13 7.53
N LEU A 179 14.87 -1.06 8.48
CA LEU A 179 13.66 -1.10 9.31
C LEU A 179 13.43 0.21 10.09
N SER A 180 14.50 0.90 10.49
CA SER A 180 14.38 2.22 11.14
C SER A 180 13.79 3.24 10.18
N ASP A 181 14.27 3.29 8.93
CA ASP A 181 13.74 4.21 7.92
C ASP A 181 12.25 3.94 7.66
N ILE A 182 11.88 2.66 7.51
CA ILE A 182 10.48 2.25 7.31
C ILE A 182 9.62 2.67 8.51
N ASN A 183 10.10 2.45 9.73
CA ASN A 183 9.38 2.85 10.94
C ASN A 183 9.18 4.36 11.01
N ASP A 184 10.22 5.15 10.71
CA ASP A 184 10.16 6.61 10.73
C ASP A 184 9.18 7.15 9.69
N ILE A 185 9.17 6.56 8.49
CA ILE A 185 8.22 6.91 7.43
C ILE A 185 6.78 6.55 7.85
N CYS A 186 6.55 5.32 8.29
CA CYS A 186 5.20 4.86 8.64
C CYS A 186 4.63 5.56 9.87
N ASN A 187 5.47 5.91 10.87
CA ASN A 187 5.02 6.63 12.07
C ASN A 187 4.65 8.08 11.76
N TYR A 188 5.37 8.75 10.86
CA TYR A 188 5.04 10.11 10.49
C TYR A 188 3.62 10.23 9.94
N CYS A 189 3.16 9.23 9.19
CA CYS A 189 1.79 9.18 8.66
C CYS A 189 0.68 9.04 9.70
N ILE A 190 1.02 8.75 10.95
CA ILE A 190 0.06 8.64 12.05
C ILE A 190 -0.19 10.00 12.70
N ASP A 191 0.84 10.84 12.77
CA ASP A 191 0.84 12.04 13.63
C ASP A 191 0.41 13.32 12.91
N GLU A 192 0.15 13.27 11.60
CA GLU A 192 -0.02 14.45 10.76
C GLU A 192 -1.39 14.45 10.07
N GLU A 193 -2.08 15.60 10.05
CA GLU A 193 -3.35 15.79 9.32
C GLU A 193 -3.15 15.87 7.80
N THR A 194 -2.39 14.94 7.24
CA THR A 194 -1.98 14.93 5.83
C THR A 194 -2.46 13.68 5.12
N ILE A 195 -2.44 13.72 3.78
CA ILE A 195 -2.74 12.56 2.96
C ILE A 195 -1.47 11.74 2.77
N CYS A 196 -1.43 10.57 3.38
CA CYS A 196 -0.39 9.56 3.24
C CYS A 196 -0.78 8.50 2.22
N ALA A 197 0.00 8.43 1.14
CA ALA A 197 -0.01 7.30 0.22
C ALA A 197 1.41 6.78 0.01
N ILE A 198 1.52 5.48 -0.18
CA ILE A 198 2.70 4.85 -0.74
C ILE A 198 2.47 4.79 -2.25
N VAL A 199 3.33 5.46 -3.01
CA VAL A 199 3.26 5.46 -4.47
C VAL A 199 4.38 4.61 -5.00
N LEU A 200 4.04 3.65 -5.86
CA LEU A 200 4.97 2.78 -6.56
C LEU A 200 4.87 3.05 -8.05
N GLU A 201 6.00 3.34 -8.69
CA GLU A 201 6.09 3.40 -10.14
C GLU A 201 7.04 2.32 -10.66
N PHE A 202 6.57 1.53 -11.63
CA PHE A 202 7.32 0.46 -12.31
C PHE A 202 7.57 0.81 -13.77
#